data_AF-A0A0B1TFD9-F1
#
_entry.id   AF-A0A0B1TFD9-F1
#
_cell.length_a   1.000
_cell.length_b   1.000
_cell.length_c   1.000
_cell.angle_alpha   90.00
_cell.angle_beta   90.00
_cell.angle_gamma   90.00
#
_symmetry.space_group_name_H-M   'P 1'
#
loop_
_entity.id
_entity.type
_entity.pdbx_description
1 polymer ?
#
loop_
_entity_poly.entity_id
_entity_poly.type
_entity_poly.pdbx_seq_one_letter_code
_entity_poly.pdbx_strand_id
1 'polypeptide(L)' 'MTFGGTDAPCATAVLKSMGGVGGSQNNSHAKALFALIKDHLGIEGNRMYIEFVDIEATEIAHNGRTFG' A
#
# COMPACT_ATOMS: atom_id res chain seq x y z
N MET A 1 5.30 14.84 -7.47
CA MET A 1 6.02 13.55 -7.64
C MET A 1 6.16 13.33 -9.14
N THR A 2 7.19 12.64 -9.63
CA THR A 2 7.25 12.21 -11.03
C THR A 2 7.17 10.70 -11.12
N PHE A 3 6.53 10.20 -12.18
CA PHE A 3 6.43 8.76 -12.45
C PHE A 3 6.67 8.54 -13.95
N GLY A 4 7.71 7.76 -14.26
CA GLY A 4 8.17 7.58 -15.65
C GLY A 4 8.64 8.88 -16.30
N GLY A 5 9.21 9.81 -15.52
CA GLY A 5 9.73 11.09 -16.03
C GLY A 5 8.68 12.19 -16.26
N THR A 6 7.41 11.94 -15.98
CA THR A 6 6.33 12.94 -16.11
C THR A 6 5.75 13.34 -14.77
N ASP A 7 5.21 14.55 -14.68
CA ASP A 7 4.56 15.15 -13.52
C ASP A 7 3.04 14.96 -13.48
N ALA A 8 2.48 14.22 -14.46
CA ALA A 8 1.07 13.82 -14.45
C ALA A 8 0.71 13.06 -13.15
N PRO A 9 -0.55 13.11 -12.68
CA PRO A 9 -0.97 12.52 -11.41
C PRO A 9 -0.45 11.09 -11.21
N CYS A 10 0.16 10.84 -10.06
CA CYS A 10 0.76 9.57 -9.68
C CYS A 10 0.81 9.45 -8.14
N ALA A 11 0.99 8.22 -7.65
CA ALA A 11 1.04 7.95 -6.21
C ALA A 11 2.10 6.91 -5.85
N THR A 12 2.48 6.89 -4.58
CA THR A 12 3.18 5.76 -3.96
C THR A 12 2.55 5.50 -2.59
N ALA A 13 2.43 4.25 -2.20
CA ALA A 13 1.85 3.85 -0.92
C ALA A 13 2.60 2.68 -0.31
N VAL A 14 2.47 2.55 1.01
CA VAL A 14 2.94 1.39 1.77
C VAL A 14 1.78 0.86 2.59
N LEU A 15 1.46 -0.42 2.43
CA LEU A 15 0.51 -1.14 3.27
C LEU A 15 1.31 -2.08 4.18
N LYS A 16 1.26 -1.81 5.47
CA LYS A 16 1.91 -2.62 6.50
C LYS A 16 0.87 -3.35 7.33
N SER A 17 1.11 -4.62 7.62
CA SER A 17 0.23 -5.44 8.46
C SER A 17 1.03 -6.52 9.17
N MET A 18 0.61 -6.92 10.37
CA MET A 18 1.11 -8.13 11.03
C MET A 18 0.33 -9.32 10.46
N GLY A 19 0.91 -10.00 9.46
CA GLY A 19 0.22 -10.99 8.64
C GLY A 19 -0.86 -10.40 7.73
N GLY A 20 -1.51 -11.24 6.91
CA GLY A 20 -2.55 -10.81 5.97
C GLY A 20 -2.05 -10.08 4.72
N VAL A 21 -0.74 -10.07 4.54
CA VAL A 21 -0.01 -9.61 3.35
C VAL A 21 0.89 -10.74 2.87
N GLY A 22 1.12 -10.81 1.56
CA GLY A 22 1.86 -11.88 0.89
C GLY A 22 1.03 -12.61 -0.17
N GLY A 23 1.72 -13.32 -1.06
CA GLY A 23 1.11 -14.19 -2.07
C GLY A 23 -0.08 -13.57 -2.83
N SER A 24 -1.21 -14.29 -2.84
CA SER A 24 -2.44 -13.86 -3.52
C SER A 24 -3.19 -12.74 -2.81
N GLN A 25 -2.97 -12.51 -1.51
CA GLN A 25 -3.65 -11.46 -0.75
C GLN A 25 -3.25 -10.07 -1.25
N ASN A 26 -1.97 -9.85 -1.55
CA ASN A 26 -1.46 -8.59 -2.08
C ASN A 26 -2.15 -8.19 -3.40
N ASN A 27 -2.42 -9.15 -4.28
CA ASN A 27 -3.12 -8.88 -5.54
C ASN A 27 -4.59 -8.47 -5.30
N SER A 28 -5.25 -9.10 -4.34
CA SER A 28 -6.62 -8.72 -3.95
C SER A 28 -6.67 -7.32 -3.36
N HIS A 29 -5.74 -7.00 -2.44
CA HIS A 29 -5.61 -5.68 -1.83
C HIS A 29 -5.30 -4.62 -2.89
N ALA A 30 -4.33 -4.88 -3.77
CA ALA A 30 -3.94 -3.95 -4.84
C ALA A 30 -5.13 -3.64 -5.77
N LYS A 31 -5.91 -4.66 -6.16
CA LYS A 31 -7.10 -4.45 -6.99
C LYS A 31 -8.11 -3.50 -6.34
N ALA A 32 -8.41 -3.70 -5.06
CA ALA A 32 -9.34 -2.86 -4.33
C ALA A 32 -8.81 -1.42 -4.14
N LEU A 33 -7.54 -1.28 -3.77
CA LEU A 33 -6.91 0.01 -3.52
C LEU A 33 -6.75 0.84 -4.79
N PHE A 34 -6.32 0.24 -5.91
CA PHE A 34 -6.22 0.96 -7.18
C PHE A 34 -7.58 1.46 -7.68
N ALA A 35 -8.65 0.68 -7.45
CA ALA A 35 -10.01 1.12 -7.79
C ALA A 35 -10.41 2.36 -6.98
N LEU A 36 -10.25 2.33 -5.65
CA LEU A 36 -10.56 3.46 -4.77
C LEU A 36 -9.74 4.71 -5.12
N ILE A 37 -8.46 4.53 -5.41
CA ILE A 37 -7.55 5.64 -5.72
C ILE A 37 -7.90 6.27 -7.06
N LYS A 38 -8.29 5.46 -8.05
CA LYS A 38 -8.82 5.98 -9.30
C LYS A 38 -10.11 6.76 -9.07
N ASP A 39 -11.06 6.18 -8.34
CA ASP A 39 -12.40 6.77 -8.15
C ASP A 39 -12.37 8.07 -7.34
N HIS A 40 -11.51 8.17 -6.33
CA HIS A 40 -11.47 9.33 -5.44
C HIS A 40 -10.40 10.35 -5.76
N LEU A 41 -9.28 9.93 -6.36
CA LEU A 41 -8.11 10.80 -6.61
C LEU A 41 -7.79 10.96 -8.10
N GLY A 42 -8.43 10.20 -8.99
CA GLY A 42 -8.19 10.28 -10.43
C GLY A 42 -6.81 9.75 -10.87
N ILE A 43 -6.13 8.96 -10.04
CA ILE A 43 -4.81 8.41 -10.35
C ILE A 43 -4.98 7.03 -11.00
N GLU A 44 -4.45 6.90 -12.21
CA GLU A 44 -4.51 5.64 -12.95
C GLU A 44 -3.61 4.56 -12.31
N GLY A 45 -4.08 3.31 -12.30
CA GLY A 45 -3.39 2.20 -11.61
C GLY A 45 -1.99 1.89 -12.15
N ASN A 46 -1.69 2.26 -13.40
CA ASN A 46 -0.35 2.13 -13.98
C ASN A 46 0.61 3.28 -13.59
N ARG A 47 0.16 4.25 -12.77
CA ARG A 47 0.94 5.38 -12.28
C ARG A 47 1.06 5.39 -10.76
N MET A 48 0.98 4.21 -10.15
CA MET A 48 1.11 4.05 -8.72
C MET A 48 1.84 2.76 -8.35
N TYR A 49 2.66 2.82 -7.31
CA TYR A 49 3.19 1.64 -6.62
C TYR A 49 2.56 1.47 -5.24
N ILE A 50 2.38 0.22 -4.81
CA ILE A 50 2.03 -0.15 -3.44
C ILE A 50 3.08 -1.17 -2.97
N GLU A 51 3.83 -0.80 -1.93
CA GLU A 51 4.69 -1.72 -1.21
C GLU A 51 3.86 -2.43 -0.12
N PHE A 52 3.91 -3.76 -0.10
CA PHE A 52 3.28 -4.56 0.95
C PHE A 52 4.36 -5.09 1.89
N VAL A 53 4.23 -4.78 3.18
CA VAL A 53 5.21 -5.18 4.20
C VAL A 53 4.52 -6.02 5.25
N ASP A 54 4.96 -7.27 5.38
CA ASP A 54 4.63 -8.11 6.54
C ASP A 54 5.53 -7.67 7.68
N ILE A 55 4.93 -7.14 8.75
CA ILE A 55 5.68 -6.60 9.89
C ILE A 55 5.56 -7.56 11.06
N GLU A 56 6.66 -7.75 11.78
CA GLU A 56 6.64 -8.60 12.96
C GLU A 56 5.90 -7.93 14.12
N ALA A 57 5.30 -8.72 15.00
CA ALA A 57 4.54 -8.21 16.14
C ALA A 57 5.41 -7.39 17.11
N THR A 58 6.71 -7.68 17.17
CA THR A 58 7.70 -6.93 17.96
C THR A 58 8.09 -5.59 17.34
N GLU A 59 7.71 -5.32 16.08
CA GLU A 59 8.11 -4.11 15.34
C GLU A 59 7.03 -3.01 15.34
N ILE A 60 5.85 -3.29 15.89
CA ILE A 60 4.76 -2.33 16.01
C ILE A 60 4.24 -2.27 17.44
N ALA A 61 4.10 -1.05 17.95
CA ALA A 61 3.59 -0.79 19.29
C ALA A 61 2.19 -0.19 19.27
N HIS A 62 1.37 -0.60 20.24
CA HIS A 62 0.07 -0.03 20.51
C HIS A 62 -0.14 0.04 22.02
N ASN A 63 -0.68 1.16 22.50
CA ASN A 63 -0.96 1.37 23.93
C ASN A 63 0.25 1.11 24.84
N GLY A 64 1.42 1.65 24.46
CA GLY A 64 2.64 1.62 25.26
C GLY A 64 3.45 0.33 25.22
N ARG A 65 3.07 -0.66 24.40
CA ARG A 65 3.77 -1.96 24.27
C ARG A 65 3.75 -2.47 22.83
N THR A 66 4.70 -3.34 22.47
CA THR A 66 4.65 -4.11 21.23
C THR A 66 3.57 -5.19 21.29
N PHE A 67 3.22 -5.76 20.14
CA PHE A 67 2.32 -6.90 20.07
C PHE A 67 3.04 -8.24 20.32
N GLY A 68 4.36 -8.28 20.15
CA GLY A 68 5.24 -9.36 20.62
C GLY A 68 5.64 -9.23 22.07
#